data_AF-A0A8J2X3G3-F1
#
_entry.id   AF-A0A8J2X3G3-F1
#
_cell.length_a   1.000
_cell.length_b   1.000
_cell.length_c   1.000
_cell.angle_alpha   90.00
_cell.angle_beta   90.00
_cell.angle_gamma   90.00
#
_symmetry.space_group_name_H-M   'P 1'
#
loop_
_entity.id
_entity.type
_entity.pdbx_description
1 polymer ?
#
loop_
_entity_poly.entity_id
_entity_poly.type
_entity_poly.pdbx_seq_one_letter_code
_entity_poly.pdbx_strand_id
1 'polypeptide(L)'
;MEPDELEPPLPPPPPPQPIIEEEEGERMCRYCFDGEEEGELIAPCACKGGQRWVHLECLRRWQRMVLVSQPTHPMFHGDDLRQQTCNVCKQPYTCEPPTRHDLMRSFTGVEIASLVDVGCIIAAGEEFSRELEEQLDGMPPYLRHASSYEHWCRSAYVITGVQDDDGLYELTLDTERSLERLREALGADGATVSLRGKRLRATARGSLEGAEDIGEALAALEAPATVVLIEVNADGSPTPRSCGDDHVAAVNVCRPLPEDWDNPRSRAAVATALDSISTKFGAEWREECDKVRLVHHVGGPCDARSIVRCFVLGTGGARGYSIVESLPDAMLLAARLAKKASENRDLSQGIGPGARVRLQNLATATELNGVLGVVLDTARGDRWKVALASEDGTSRIVTCRPETLIPETSSLYGHPPTPIEQNESSDDDESMDGGIEAAPPAEHGAPITSDATPATGTVLCFWGDARWSRTQLLGEIARGHWGMCRAYARDVHAAPDQRRSGLEDRLVFAPVTAMTEESIVRARTQMRPLREQARLAAQGEEGAAEDAASPRRASDASNEPPPPPSPMGSP
;
A
#
# COMPACT_ATOMS: atom_id res chain seq x y z
N MET A 1 90.03 -7.68 11.63
CA MET A 1 90.72 -8.56 10.67
C MET A 1 90.74 -9.92 11.32
N GLU A 2 89.70 -10.70 11.09
CA GLU A 2 89.60 -12.15 11.31
C GLU A 2 88.44 -12.64 10.40
N PRO A 3 88.51 -13.86 9.85
CA PRO A 3 88.05 -14.16 8.50
C PRO A 3 86.68 -14.85 8.41
N ASP A 4 86.06 -14.61 7.26
CA ASP A 4 84.88 -15.25 6.66
C ASP A 4 84.76 -16.76 6.95
N GLU A 5 83.70 -17.17 7.64
CA GLU A 5 83.26 -18.57 7.70
C GLU A 5 82.45 -18.88 6.44
N LEU A 6 83.01 -19.73 5.59
CA LEU A 6 82.38 -20.28 4.38
C LEU A 6 81.09 -21.04 4.72
N GLU A 7 79.95 -20.58 4.19
CA GLU A 7 78.69 -21.32 4.18
C GLU A 7 78.82 -22.66 3.41
N PRO A 8 78.23 -23.77 3.90
CA PRO A 8 78.25 -25.05 3.21
C PRO A 8 77.35 -25.03 1.95
N PRO A 9 77.72 -25.76 0.88
CA PRO A 9 76.97 -25.74 -0.38
C PRO A 9 75.59 -26.40 -0.24
N LEU A 10 74.59 -25.76 -0.87
CA LEU A 10 73.20 -26.24 -0.93
C LEU A 10 73.08 -27.59 -1.64
N PRO A 11 72.16 -28.48 -1.19
CA PRO A 11 71.93 -29.77 -1.84
C PRO A 11 71.35 -29.60 -3.25
N PRO A 12 71.61 -30.55 -4.17
CA PRO A 12 71.10 -30.49 -5.54
C PRO A 12 69.56 -30.58 -5.58
N PRO A 13 68.92 -29.94 -6.57
CA PRO A 13 67.47 -29.96 -6.70
C PRO A 13 66.95 -31.39 -6.95
N PRO A 14 65.74 -31.72 -6.45
CA PRO A 14 65.15 -33.03 -6.66
C PRO A 14 64.87 -33.28 -8.15
N PRO A 15 64.90 -34.54 -8.60
CA PRO A 15 64.63 -34.88 -9.99
C PRO A 15 63.21 -34.46 -10.40
N PRO A 16 63.00 -34.08 -11.68
CA PRO A 16 61.69 -33.68 -12.18
C PRO A 16 60.71 -34.84 -12.00
N GLN A 17 59.62 -34.58 -11.30
CA GLN A 17 58.56 -35.55 -11.15
C GLN A 17 57.82 -35.72 -12.49
N PRO A 18 57.35 -36.94 -12.83
CA PRO A 18 56.61 -37.16 -14.05
C PRO A 18 55.38 -36.25 -14.07
N ILE A 19 55.20 -35.57 -15.20
CA ILE A 19 54.00 -34.80 -15.50
C ILE A 19 52.87 -35.82 -15.56
N ILE A 20 52.06 -35.86 -14.50
CA ILE A 20 50.78 -36.55 -14.53
C ILE A 20 49.97 -35.78 -15.57
N GLU A 21 49.65 -36.41 -16.69
CA GLU A 21 48.65 -35.90 -17.63
C GLU A 21 47.40 -35.62 -16.79
N GLU A 22 47.05 -34.35 -16.65
CA GLU A 22 45.83 -33.93 -15.97
C GLU A 22 44.68 -34.60 -16.73
N GLU A 23 44.11 -35.68 -16.17
CA GLU A 23 42.80 -36.16 -16.60
C GLU A 23 41.90 -34.93 -16.65
N GLU A 24 41.35 -34.62 -17.82
CA GLU A 24 40.32 -33.61 -18.02
C GLU A 24 39.10 -34.05 -17.21
N GLY A 25 39.15 -33.86 -15.89
CA GLY A 25 38.07 -34.16 -15.00
C GLY A 25 36.86 -33.37 -15.46
N GLU A 26 35.76 -34.07 -15.68
CA GLU A 26 34.50 -33.48 -16.10
C GLU A 26 34.22 -32.23 -15.25
N ARG A 27 34.04 -31.09 -15.92
CA ARG A 27 33.71 -29.84 -15.25
C ARG A 27 32.30 -30.03 -14.69
N MET A 28 32.16 -29.81 -13.39
CA MET A 28 30.87 -29.90 -12.71
C MET A 28 30.50 -28.56 -12.09
N CYS A 29 29.21 -28.23 -12.12
CA CYS A 29 28.68 -27.08 -11.42
C CYS A 29 28.82 -27.26 -9.90
N ARG A 30 29.40 -26.27 -9.21
CA ARG A 30 29.55 -26.31 -7.74
C ARG A 30 28.24 -26.26 -6.94
N TYR A 31 27.10 -25.98 -7.59
CA TYR A 31 25.80 -25.81 -6.93
C TYR A 31 24.90 -27.05 -7.06
N CYS A 32 24.74 -27.60 -8.26
CA CYS A 32 23.92 -28.81 -8.48
C CYS A 32 24.75 -30.09 -8.57
N PHE A 33 26.07 -29.97 -8.75
CA PHE A 33 26.98 -31.10 -8.97
C PHE A 33 26.74 -31.87 -10.28
N ASP A 34 26.10 -31.24 -11.27
CA ASP A 34 25.95 -31.78 -12.64
C ASP A 34 26.94 -31.12 -13.61
N GLY A 35 27.21 -31.77 -14.75
CA GLY A 35 28.15 -31.34 -15.77
C GLY A 35 27.57 -30.39 -16.82
N GLU A 36 28.21 -30.34 -17.99
CA GLU A 36 27.81 -29.48 -19.13
C GLU A 36 26.52 -29.98 -19.82
N GLU A 37 26.08 -31.20 -19.52
CA GLU A 37 24.84 -31.80 -20.04
C GLU A 37 23.56 -31.08 -19.61
N GLU A 38 23.56 -30.46 -18.43
CA GLU A 38 22.43 -29.66 -17.91
C GLU A 38 22.51 -28.17 -18.31
N GLY A 39 23.60 -27.74 -18.94
CA GLY A 39 23.76 -26.38 -19.44
C GLY A 39 25.20 -25.87 -19.46
N GLU A 40 25.41 -24.68 -20.03
CA GLU A 40 26.73 -24.06 -20.15
C GLU A 40 27.33 -23.72 -18.76
N LEU A 41 28.57 -24.17 -18.53
CA LEU A 41 29.35 -23.85 -17.34
C LEU A 41 30.19 -22.59 -17.53
N ILE A 42 30.02 -21.64 -16.62
CA ILE A 42 30.75 -20.37 -16.59
C ILE A 42 31.70 -20.30 -15.38
N ALA A 43 32.69 -19.41 -15.46
CA ALA A 43 33.59 -19.06 -14.36
C ALA A 43 33.32 -17.61 -13.90
N PRO A 44 32.33 -17.37 -13.02
CA PRO A 44 31.81 -16.04 -12.74
C PRO A 44 32.67 -15.26 -11.72
N CYS A 45 33.74 -15.87 -11.20
CA CYS A 45 34.61 -15.26 -10.19
C CYS A 45 36.02 -15.88 -10.23
N ALA A 46 36.93 -15.38 -9.40
CA ALA A 46 38.33 -15.80 -9.36
C ALA A 46 38.62 -17.11 -8.57
N CYS A 47 37.60 -17.95 -8.33
CA CYS A 47 37.81 -19.24 -7.68
C CYS A 47 38.70 -20.17 -8.54
N LYS A 48 39.47 -21.05 -7.88
CA LYS A 48 40.38 -22.01 -8.54
C LYS A 48 39.84 -23.44 -8.41
N GLY A 49 40.37 -24.36 -9.22
CA GLY A 49 39.91 -25.76 -9.29
C GLY A 49 38.47 -25.90 -9.77
N GLY A 50 37.82 -27.01 -9.41
CA GLY A 50 36.42 -27.31 -9.77
C GLY A 50 35.39 -26.33 -9.20
N GLN A 51 35.71 -25.65 -8.08
CA GLN A 51 34.85 -24.66 -7.41
C GLN A 51 34.58 -23.39 -8.24
N ARG A 52 35.25 -23.22 -9.39
CA ARG A 52 35.05 -22.08 -10.30
C ARG A 52 33.87 -22.26 -11.24
N TRP A 53 33.51 -23.50 -11.57
CA TRP A 53 32.52 -23.80 -12.61
C TRP A 53 31.11 -23.80 -12.04
N VAL A 54 30.20 -23.07 -12.67
CA VAL A 54 28.78 -23.02 -12.30
C VAL A 54 27.91 -22.86 -13.53
N HIS A 55 26.69 -23.41 -13.55
CA HIS A 55 25.68 -22.97 -14.52
C HIS A 55 25.23 -21.55 -14.19
N LEU A 56 24.98 -20.74 -15.23
CA LEU A 56 24.42 -19.40 -15.06
C LEU A 56 23.09 -19.46 -14.30
N GLU A 57 22.21 -20.41 -14.64
CA GLU A 57 20.92 -20.56 -13.98
C GLU A 57 21.04 -20.92 -12.49
N CYS A 58 21.96 -21.81 -12.12
CA CYS A 58 22.24 -22.16 -10.73
C CYS A 58 22.76 -20.95 -9.94
N LEU A 59 23.68 -20.17 -10.52
CA LEU A 59 24.15 -18.93 -9.90
C LEU A 59 23.00 -17.93 -9.74
N ARG A 60 22.17 -17.73 -10.77
CA ARG A 60 20.98 -16.88 -10.68
C ARG A 60 20.07 -17.34 -9.57
N ARG A 61 19.74 -18.63 -9.50
CA ARG A 61 18.89 -19.18 -8.44
C ARG A 61 19.44 -18.89 -7.06
N TRP A 62 20.75 -19.05 -6.86
CA TRP A 62 21.40 -18.70 -5.61
C TRP A 62 21.37 -17.19 -5.30
N GLN A 63 21.67 -16.32 -6.28
CA GLN A 63 21.58 -14.86 -6.13
C GLN A 63 20.14 -14.42 -5.78
N ARG A 64 19.13 -15.04 -6.42
CA ARG A 64 17.71 -14.80 -6.10
C ARG A 64 17.40 -15.22 -4.66
N MET A 65 17.88 -16.37 -4.20
CA MET A 65 17.67 -16.83 -2.82
C MET A 65 18.27 -15.90 -1.78
N VAL A 66 19.45 -15.32 -2.06
CA VAL A 66 20.05 -14.29 -1.20
C VAL A 66 19.14 -13.08 -1.10
N LEU A 67 18.67 -12.53 -2.23
CA LEU A 67 17.74 -11.39 -2.26
C LEU A 67 16.42 -11.69 -1.53
N VAL A 68 15.89 -12.91 -1.68
CA VAL A 68 14.67 -13.37 -1.00
C VAL A 68 14.79 -13.32 0.52
N SER A 69 15.98 -13.66 1.03
CA SER A 69 16.27 -13.64 2.46
C SER A 69 16.50 -12.24 3.05
N GLN A 70 16.55 -11.19 2.22
CA GLN A 70 16.80 -9.83 2.69
C GLN A 70 15.51 -9.10 3.10
N PRO A 71 15.59 -8.15 4.05
CA PRO A 71 14.47 -7.27 4.38
C PRO A 71 14.04 -6.46 3.15
N THR A 72 12.74 -6.25 2.96
CA THR A 72 12.14 -5.47 1.85
C THR A 72 12.31 -3.98 2.00
N HIS A 73 12.50 -3.49 3.22
CA HIS A 73 12.62 -2.06 3.47
C HIS A 73 13.90 -1.51 2.82
N PRO A 74 13.83 -0.41 2.03
CA PRO A 74 14.94 0.15 1.26
C PRO A 74 16.24 0.38 2.05
N MET A 75 16.12 0.77 3.33
CA MET A 75 17.30 1.02 4.18
C MET A 75 18.22 -0.20 4.36
N PHE A 76 17.72 -1.42 4.25
CA PHE A 76 18.51 -2.63 4.51
C PHE A 76 18.98 -3.34 3.22
N HIS A 77 18.74 -2.73 2.05
CA HIS A 77 19.11 -3.35 0.76
C HIS A 77 20.63 -3.46 0.57
N GLY A 78 21.42 -2.61 1.25
CA GLY A 78 22.87 -2.58 1.16
C GLY A 78 23.61 -3.50 2.14
N ASP A 79 22.91 -4.11 3.09
CA ASP A 79 23.54 -4.83 4.20
C ASP A 79 24.09 -6.21 3.79
N ASP A 80 23.60 -6.76 2.67
CA ASP A 80 23.96 -8.10 2.21
C ASP A 80 24.35 -8.13 0.72
N LEU A 81 25.67 -8.11 0.48
CA LEU A 81 26.28 -8.10 -0.85
C LEU A 81 26.55 -9.50 -1.40
N ARG A 82 26.02 -10.57 -0.80
CA ARG A 82 26.29 -11.95 -1.25
C ARG A 82 25.80 -12.18 -2.68
N GLN A 83 24.77 -11.48 -3.16
CA GLN A 83 24.32 -11.58 -4.55
C GLN A 83 25.34 -11.01 -5.57
N GLN A 84 26.16 -10.05 -5.13
CA GLN A 84 27.13 -9.35 -5.96
C GLN A 84 28.55 -9.92 -5.81
N THR A 85 28.85 -10.58 -4.69
CA THR A 85 30.20 -11.05 -4.35
C THR A 85 30.27 -12.54 -4.04
N CYS A 86 31.36 -13.18 -4.43
CA CYS A 86 31.53 -14.59 -4.18
C CYS A 86 31.83 -14.88 -2.72
N ASN A 87 31.05 -15.75 -2.06
CA ASN A 87 31.29 -16.13 -0.67
C ASN A 87 32.63 -16.84 -0.44
N VAL A 88 33.22 -17.41 -1.48
CA VAL A 88 34.50 -18.14 -1.43
C VAL A 88 35.67 -17.19 -1.65
N CYS A 89 35.79 -16.59 -2.84
CA CYS A 89 36.95 -15.75 -3.17
C CYS A 89 36.76 -14.25 -2.90
N LYS A 90 35.57 -13.82 -2.44
CA LYS A 90 35.19 -12.43 -2.13
C LYS A 90 35.26 -11.42 -3.29
N GLN A 91 35.57 -11.88 -4.49
CA GLN A 91 35.55 -11.05 -5.70
C GLN A 91 34.12 -10.84 -6.20
N PRO A 92 33.81 -9.68 -6.82
CA PRO A 92 32.55 -9.46 -7.51
C PRO A 92 32.31 -10.52 -8.59
N TYR A 93 31.05 -10.91 -8.76
CA TYR A 93 30.68 -11.76 -9.89
C TYR A 93 30.79 -10.97 -11.20
N THR A 94 31.26 -11.61 -12.27
CA THR A 94 31.35 -10.99 -13.61
C THR A 94 29.99 -10.85 -14.29
N CYS A 95 29.00 -11.63 -13.88
CA CYS A 95 27.63 -11.51 -14.34
C CYS A 95 26.83 -10.55 -13.45
N GLU A 96 26.23 -9.52 -14.04
CA GLU A 96 25.40 -8.54 -13.32
C GLU A 96 24.18 -9.23 -12.69
N PRO A 97 23.93 -9.15 -11.37
CA PRO A 97 22.76 -9.75 -10.72
C PRO A 97 21.44 -9.18 -11.28
N PRO A 98 20.32 -9.93 -11.24
CA PRO A 98 19.01 -9.35 -11.56
C PRO A 98 18.71 -8.19 -10.61
N THR A 99 18.03 -7.15 -11.10
CA THR A 99 17.63 -6.05 -10.23
C THR A 99 16.59 -6.52 -9.22
N ARG A 100 16.48 -5.81 -8.09
CA ARG A 100 15.47 -6.13 -7.09
C ARG A 100 14.06 -6.00 -7.66
N HIS A 101 13.83 -5.03 -8.53
CA HIS A 101 12.56 -4.87 -9.24
C HIS A 101 12.22 -6.09 -10.10
N ASP A 102 13.16 -6.54 -10.95
CA ASP A 102 12.95 -7.71 -11.82
C ASP A 102 12.63 -8.96 -11.00
N LEU A 103 13.30 -9.10 -9.85
CA LEU A 103 13.06 -10.18 -8.91
C LEU A 103 11.64 -10.10 -8.31
N MET A 104 11.26 -8.95 -7.74
CA MET A 104 9.94 -8.78 -7.11
C MET A 104 8.81 -8.96 -8.12
N ARG A 105 8.99 -8.46 -9.35
CA ARG A 105 8.06 -8.68 -10.46
C ARG A 105 7.94 -10.15 -10.82
N SER A 106 9.03 -10.92 -10.80
CA SER A 106 8.99 -12.36 -11.08
C SER A 106 8.23 -13.18 -10.03
N PHE A 107 8.21 -12.73 -8.77
CA PHE A 107 7.47 -13.41 -7.68
C PHE A 107 6.00 -13.01 -7.59
N THR A 108 5.66 -11.79 -8.00
CA THR A 108 4.27 -11.27 -7.94
C THR A 108 3.50 -11.53 -9.23
N GLY A 109 4.17 -11.61 -10.38
CA GLY A 109 3.53 -11.69 -11.69
C GLY A 109 3.25 -10.32 -12.30
N VAL A 110 3.04 -10.28 -13.62
CA VAL A 110 2.84 -9.02 -14.36
C VAL A 110 1.48 -8.39 -14.05
N GLU A 111 0.50 -9.20 -13.71
CA GLU A 111 -0.87 -8.79 -13.40
C GLU A 111 -0.90 -7.97 -12.11
N ILE A 112 -0.27 -8.46 -11.03
CA ILE A 112 -0.21 -7.75 -9.75
C ILE A 112 0.65 -6.49 -9.86
N ALA A 113 1.78 -6.56 -10.56
CA ALA A 113 2.61 -5.38 -10.79
C ALA A 113 1.83 -4.27 -11.51
N SER A 114 0.92 -4.63 -12.43
CA SER A 114 0.06 -3.65 -13.12
C SER A 114 -1.04 -3.04 -12.25
N LEU A 115 -1.31 -3.60 -11.07
CA LEU A 115 -2.27 -3.05 -10.10
C LEU A 115 -1.64 -1.97 -9.21
N VAL A 116 -0.34 -1.73 -9.31
CA VAL A 116 0.33 -0.60 -8.63
C VAL A 116 0.04 0.69 -9.40
N ASP A 117 -1.22 1.13 -9.34
CA ASP A 117 -1.74 2.28 -10.08
C ASP A 117 -2.84 3.01 -9.28
N VAL A 118 -3.05 4.28 -9.59
CA VAL A 118 -3.98 5.17 -8.87
C VAL A 118 -5.42 4.64 -8.93
N GLY A 119 -5.99 4.47 -7.74
CA GLY A 119 -7.32 3.93 -7.51
C GLY A 119 -7.42 2.42 -7.74
N CYS A 120 -6.30 1.70 -7.69
CA CYS A 120 -6.29 0.35 -7.16
C CYS A 120 -6.28 0.37 -5.62
N ILE A 121 -6.63 -0.76 -5.01
CA ILE A 121 -6.67 -0.93 -3.55
C ILE A 121 -5.73 -2.05 -3.13
N ILE A 122 -5.01 -1.81 -2.03
CA ILE A 122 -4.13 -2.76 -1.37
C ILE A 122 -4.79 -3.13 -0.04
N ALA A 123 -4.93 -4.41 0.28
CA ALA A 123 -5.60 -4.83 1.50
C ALA A 123 -4.83 -5.91 2.24
N ALA A 124 -4.76 -5.78 3.57
CA ALA A 124 -4.03 -6.71 4.43
C ALA A 124 -4.67 -8.09 4.36
N GLY A 125 -3.91 -9.16 4.14
CA GLY A 125 -4.41 -10.52 4.14
C GLY A 125 -5.02 -10.91 5.49
N GLU A 126 -5.97 -11.86 5.50
CA GLU A 126 -6.65 -12.28 6.75
C GLU A 126 -5.66 -12.91 7.73
N GLU A 127 -4.84 -13.83 7.25
CA GLU A 127 -3.82 -14.51 8.07
C GLU A 127 -2.78 -13.50 8.61
N PHE A 128 -2.29 -12.60 7.77
CA PHE A 128 -1.37 -11.53 8.18
C PHE A 128 -2.00 -10.59 9.22
N SER A 129 -3.28 -10.27 9.07
CA SER A 129 -4.01 -9.45 10.06
C SER A 129 -4.15 -10.17 11.40
N ARG A 130 -4.41 -11.48 11.39
CA ARG A 130 -4.49 -12.30 12.61
C ARG A 130 -3.16 -12.30 13.37
N GLU A 131 -2.04 -12.46 12.67
CA GLU A 131 -0.72 -12.42 13.29
C GLU A 131 -0.41 -11.05 13.91
N LEU A 132 -0.77 -9.96 13.23
CA LEU A 132 -0.62 -8.60 13.78
C LEU A 132 -1.52 -8.39 15.00
N GLU A 133 -2.74 -8.92 15.00
CA GLU A 133 -3.66 -8.91 16.14
C GLU A 133 -3.06 -9.62 17.36
N GLU A 134 -2.53 -10.83 17.18
CA GLU A 134 -1.88 -11.59 18.25
C GLU A 134 -0.67 -10.84 18.83
N GLN A 135 0.12 -10.18 17.96
CA GLN A 135 1.24 -9.35 18.39
C GLN A 135 0.78 -8.11 19.16
N LEU A 136 -0.24 -7.41 18.67
CA LEU A 136 -0.82 -6.25 19.34
C LEU A 136 -1.37 -6.67 20.71
N ASP A 137 -2.05 -7.82 20.80
CA ASP A 137 -2.60 -8.32 22.05
C ASP A 137 -1.55 -8.63 23.11
N GLY A 138 -0.37 -9.09 22.68
CA GLY A 138 0.79 -9.26 23.55
C GLY A 138 1.47 -7.96 24.00
N MET A 139 1.16 -6.81 23.38
CA MET A 139 1.80 -5.53 23.67
C MET A 139 1.04 -4.68 24.69
N PRO A 140 1.75 -4.01 25.62
CA PRO A 140 1.21 -2.92 26.43
C PRO A 140 0.64 -1.77 25.55
N PRO A 141 -0.40 -1.04 26.00
CA PRO A 141 -1.06 0.01 25.21
C PRO A 141 -0.12 1.08 24.65
N TYR A 142 0.88 1.52 25.41
CA TYR A 142 1.85 2.52 24.94
C TYR A 142 2.73 2.00 23.80
N LEU A 143 3.04 0.70 23.76
CA LEU A 143 3.79 0.08 22.67
C LEU A 143 2.90 -0.17 21.44
N ARG A 144 1.61 -0.41 21.63
CA ARG A 144 0.67 -0.58 20.50
C ARG A 144 0.65 0.67 19.63
N HIS A 145 0.54 1.85 20.23
CA HIS A 145 0.55 3.12 19.50
C HIS A 145 1.91 3.48 18.89
N ALA A 146 3.01 3.06 19.54
CA ALA A 146 4.34 3.22 18.99
C ALA A 146 4.62 2.24 17.84
N SER A 147 3.99 1.06 17.87
CA SER A 147 4.03 0.06 16.80
C SER A 147 3.07 0.49 15.69
N SER A 148 3.57 0.77 14.48
CA SER A 148 2.68 1.14 13.37
C SER A 148 1.73 0.00 12.93
N TYR A 149 1.71 -1.13 13.64
CA TYR A 149 0.90 -2.33 13.39
C TYR A 149 -0.59 -2.04 13.36
N GLU A 150 -1.06 -1.09 14.17
CA GLU A 150 -2.45 -0.65 14.11
C GLU A 150 -2.81 -0.19 12.70
N HIS A 151 -1.96 0.56 11.99
CA HIS A 151 -2.26 0.97 10.61
C HIS A 151 -2.44 -0.21 9.65
N TRP A 152 -1.68 -1.29 9.84
CA TRP A 152 -1.59 -2.41 8.91
C TRP A 152 -2.62 -3.51 9.16
N CYS A 153 -3.12 -3.63 10.38
CA CYS A 153 -4.07 -4.69 10.75
C CYS A 153 -5.47 -4.44 10.17
N ARG A 154 -6.06 -5.46 9.53
CA ARG A 154 -7.41 -5.45 8.91
C ARG A 154 -7.69 -4.21 8.05
N SER A 155 -6.66 -3.69 7.37
CA SER A 155 -6.77 -2.42 6.65
C SER A 155 -6.84 -2.59 5.14
N ALA A 156 -7.41 -1.57 4.50
CA ALA A 156 -7.43 -1.41 3.06
C ALA A 156 -7.01 0.02 2.68
N TYR A 157 -6.14 0.13 1.69
CA TYR A 157 -5.49 1.35 1.26
C TYR A 157 -5.78 1.62 -0.21
N VAL A 158 -6.39 2.74 -0.53
CA VAL A 158 -6.58 3.17 -1.93
C VAL A 158 -5.32 3.90 -2.37
N ILE A 159 -4.70 3.44 -3.47
CA ILE A 159 -3.53 4.11 -4.05
C ILE A 159 -3.96 5.47 -4.59
N THR A 160 -3.35 6.53 -4.08
CA THR A 160 -3.66 7.92 -4.44
C THR A 160 -2.57 8.57 -5.28
N GLY A 161 -1.37 8.00 -5.31
CA GLY A 161 -0.27 8.47 -6.12
C GLY A 161 0.69 7.34 -6.44
N VAL A 162 1.17 7.33 -7.68
CA VAL A 162 2.30 6.53 -8.14
C VAL A 162 3.18 7.51 -8.90
N GLN A 163 4.30 7.87 -8.31
CA GLN A 163 5.26 8.78 -8.90
C GLN A 163 6.48 7.95 -9.30
N ASP A 164 6.89 8.07 -10.56
CA ASP A 164 8.14 7.47 -11.00
C ASP A 164 9.28 8.05 -10.15
N ASP A 165 10.21 7.22 -9.70
CA ASP A 165 11.40 7.74 -9.03
C ASP A 165 12.25 8.49 -10.07
N ASP A 166 12.26 9.82 -9.97
CA ASP A 166 13.06 10.67 -10.82
C ASP A 166 14.54 10.71 -10.38
N GLY A 167 14.89 9.94 -9.35
CA GLY A 167 16.23 9.81 -8.78
C GLY A 167 16.68 11.09 -8.08
N LEU A 168 15.76 12.03 -7.82
CA LEU A 168 16.04 13.30 -7.19
C LEU A 168 15.66 13.25 -5.72
N TYR A 169 16.60 13.65 -4.87
CA TYR A 169 16.37 13.84 -3.45
C TYR A 169 16.28 15.34 -3.20
N GLU A 170 15.05 15.83 -3.02
CA GLU A 170 14.79 17.23 -2.70
C GLU A 170 14.89 17.45 -1.18
N LEU A 171 15.86 18.26 -0.76
CA LEU A 171 16.02 18.69 0.62
C LEU A 171 15.54 20.13 0.75
N THR A 172 14.42 20.30 1.45
CA THR A 172 13.95 21.61 1.90
C THR A 172 14.69 22.00 3.19
N LEU A 173 15.44 23.09 3.11
CA LEU A 173 16.28 23.61 4.19
C LEU A 173 15.62 24.87 4.73
N ASP A 174 14.66 24.68 5.62
CA ASP A 174 13.81 25.78 6.13
C ASP A 174 14.55 26.74 7.08
N THR A 175 15.72 26.33 7.57
CA THR A 175 16.51 27.07 8.57
C THR A 175 17.99 27.05 8.25
N GLU A 176 18.71 28.11 8.65
CA GLU A 176 20.16 28.22 8.45
C GLU A 176 20.92 27.06 9.12
N ARG A 177 20.45 26.60 10.29
CA ARG A 177 20.98 25.43 10.99
C ARG A 177 20.92 24.14 10.14
N SER A 178 19.87 23.97 9.36
CA SER A 178 19.70 22.78 8.50
C SER A 178 20.65 22.85 7.30
N LEU A 179 20.88 24.05 6.77
CA LEU A 179 21.83 24.31 5.70
C LEU A 179 23.28 24.12 6.16
N GLU A 180 23.64 24.60 7.35
CA GLU A 180 24.96 24.37 7.97
C GLU A 180 25.23 22.88 8.17
N ARG A 181 24.26 22.11 8.67
CA ARG A 181 24.39 20.65 8.81
C ARG A 181 24.63 19.94 7.48
N LEU A 182 23.98 20.41 6.41
CA LEU A 182 24.24 19.87 5.07
C LEU A 182 25.69 20.17 4.66
N ARG A 183 26.15 21.41 4.85
CA ARG A 183 27.53 21.83 4.51
C ARG A 183 28.58 21.01 5.25
N GLU A 184 28.37 20.75 6.54
CA GLU A 184 29.26 19.91 7.36
C GLU A 184 29.32 18.46 6.89
N ALA A 185 28.23 17.96 6.28
CA ALA A 185 28.14 16.59 5.79
C ALA A 185 28.75 16.40 4.38
N LEU A 186 29.04 17.49 3.67
CA LEU A 186 29.62 17.41 2.32
C LEU A 186 31.07 16.92 2.37
N GLY A 187 31.43 16.14 1.36
CA GLY A 187 32.79 15.68 1.13
C GLY A 187 33.69 16.81 0.62
N ALA A 188 34.96 16.46 0.37
CA ALA A 188 35.98 17.42 -0.05
C ALA A 188 35.68 18.14 -1.38
N ASP A 189 34.78 17.59 -2.21
CA ASP A 189 34.34 18.23 -3.45
C ASP A 189 33.25 19.30 -3.24
N GLY A 190 32.81 19.51 -2.00
CA GLY A 190 31.81 20.53 -1.63
C GLY A 190 30.41 20.28 -2.20
N ALA A 191 30.19 19.16 -2.88
CA ALA A 191 28.95 18.89 -3.62
C ALA A 191 28.40 17.47 -3.39
N THR A 192 29.21 16.55 -2.87
CA THR A 192 28.78 15.16 -2.62
C THR A 192 28.69 14.87 -1.14
N VAL A 193 27.57 14.32 -0.67
CA VAL A 193 27.34 13.86 0.70
C VAL A 193 27.16 12.34 0.73
N SER A 194 27.70 11.67 1.75
CA SER A 194 27.44 10.24 1.98
C SER A 194 26.35 10.07 3.03
N LEU A 195 25.20 9.54 2.61
CA LEU A 195 24.03 9.34 3.47
C LEU A 195 23.58 7.88 3.38
N ARG A 196 23.62 7.18 4.52
CA ARG A 196 23.13 5.79 4.66
C ARG A 196 23.72 4.82 3.61
N GLY A 197 25.02 4.95 3.34
CA GLY A 197 25.74 4.11 2.36
C GLY A 197 25.58 4.54 0.90
N LYS A 198 24.74 5.53 0.60
CA LYS A 198 24.60 6.13 -0.72
C LYS A 198 25.50 7.35 -0.87
N ARG A 199 26.02 7.58 -2.07
CA ARG A 199 26.74 8.81 -2.44
C ARG A 199 25.77 9.70 -3.20
N LEU A 200 25.39 10.82 -2.60
CA LEU A 200 24.45 11.76 -3.18
C LEU A 200 25.19 13.04 -3.59
N ARG A 201 25.03 13.49 -4.83
CA ARG A 201 25.65 14.71 -5.36
C ARG A 201 24.59 15.76 -5.60
N ALA A 202 24.83 16.99 -5.14
CA ALA A 202 23.99 18.13 -5.43
C ALA A 202 23.98 18.47 -6.93
N THR A 203 22.84 18.96 -7.40
CA THR A 203 22.60 19.28 -8.81
C THR A 203 22.24 20.75 -8.98
N ALA A 204 22.36 21.28 -10.20
CA ALA A 204 21.94 22.64 -10.56
C ALA A 204 20.40 22.74 -10.70
N ARG A 205 19.67 22.32 -9.67
CA ARG A 205 18.20 22.36 -9.59
C ARG A 205 17.76 22.92 -8.23
N GLY A 206 16.49 23.29 -8.12
CA GLY A 206 15.97 23.96 -6.92
C GLY A 206 16.60 25.33 -6.77
N SER A 207 17.03 25.68 -5.57
CA SER A 207 17.71 26.95 -5.28
C SER A 207 19.13 27.05 -5.85
N LEU A 208 19.66 25.99 -6.47
CA LEU A 208 20.95 25.96 -7.16
C LEU A 208 20.80 26.01 -8.70
N GLU A 209 19.61 26.35 -9.20
CA GLU A 209 19.35 26.40 -10.64
C GLU A 209 20.30 27.39 -11.35
N GLY A 210 20.95 26.91 -12.41
CA GLY A 210 21.89 27.70 -13.23
C GLY A 210 23.32 27.80 -12.67
N ALA A 211 23.64 27.14 -11.55
CA ALA A 211 25.01 27.13 -11.02
C ALA A 211 25.98 26.33 -11.92
N GLU A 212 27.11 26.96 -12.27
CA GLU A 212 28.21 26.29 -13.00
C GLU A 212 29.09 25.45 -12.06
N ASP A 213 29.36 25.97 -10.85
CA ASP A 213 30.03 25.25 -9.76
C ASP A 213 29.05 25.04 -8.60
N ILE A 214 28.65 23.78 -8.42
CA ILE A 214 27.70 23.39 -7.37
C ILE A 214 28.27 23.61 -5.97
N GLY A 215 29.56 23.39 -5.76
CA GLY A 215 30.17 23.49 -4.44
C GLY A 215 30.23 24.93 -3.95
N GLU A 216 30.62 25.86 -4.84
CA GLU A 216 30.62 27.30 -4.53
C GLU A 216 29.19 27.83 -4.33
N ALA A 217 28.26 27.45 -5.20
CA ALA A 217 26.87 27.88 -5.08
C ALA A 217 26.21 27.39 -3.79
N LEU A 218 26.50 26.15 -3.36
CA LEU A 218 25.96 25.58 -2.13
C LEU A 218 26.62 26.22 -0.88
N ALA A 219 27.90 26.57 -0.96
CA ALA A 219 28.59 27.33 0.09
C ALA A 219 28.01 28.76 0.26
N ALA A 220 27.52 29.38 -0.82
CA ALA A 220 26.92 30.72 -0.81
C ALA A 220 25.40 30.77 -0.57
N LEU A 221 24.73 29.62 -0.52
CA LEU A 221 23.27 29.53 -0.36
C LEU A 221 22.78 30.13 0.98
N GLU A 222 21.55 30.63 1.06
CA GLU A 222 20.93 31.11 2.32
C GLU A 222 19.57 30.43 2.51
N ALA A 223 19.16 30.14 3.76
CA ALA A 223 17.86 29.57 4.05
C ALA A 223 16.72 30.63 3.97
N PRO A 224 15.49 30.28 3.53
CA PRO A 224 15.04 28.94 3.14
C PRO A 224 15.48 28.59 1.71
N ALA A 225 16.02 27.38 1.54
CA ALA A 225 16.54 26.92 0.26
C ALA A 225 16.13 25.48 -0.03
N THR A 226 16.09 25.11 -1.30
CA THR A 226 15.80 23.74 -1.74
C THR A 226 16.99 23.21 -2.52
N VAL A 227 17.63 22.17 -2.01
CA VAL A 227 18.78 21.53 -2.67
C VAL A 227 18.35 20.18 -3.21
N VAL A 228 18.61 19.94 -4.50
CA VAL A 228 18.25 18.68 -5.17
C VAL A 228 19.50 17.83 -5.37
N LEU A 229 19.52 16.61 -4.85
CA LEU A 229 20.63 15.67 -4.96
C LEU A 229 20.28 14.49 -5.89
N ILE A 230 21.29 13.83 -6.46
CA ILE A 230 21.17 12.57 -7.21
C ILE A 230 22.15 11.52 -6.68
N GLU A 231 21.79 10.24 -6.78
CA GLU A 231 22.71 9.16 -6.47
C GLU A 231 23.78 9.00 -7.56
N VAL A 232 25.05 8.91 -7.14
CA VAL A 232 26.20 8.75 -8.02
C VAL A 232 27.04 7.53 -7.64
N ASN A 233 27.59 6.88 -8.64
CA ASN A 233 28.53 5.78 -8.49
C ASN A 233 29.87 6.27 -7.92
N ALA A 234 30.77 5.33 -7.60
CA ALA A 234 32.10 5.66 -7.08
C ALA A 234 32.93 6.52 -8.05
N ASP A 235 32.68 6.42 -9.35
CA ASP A 235 33.31 7.21 -10.41
C ASP A 235 32.64 8.59 -10.64
N GLY A 236 31.58 8.90 -9.89
CA GLY A 236 30.82 10.15 -10.00
C GLY A 236 29.75 10.16 -11.11
N SER A 237 29.60 9.08 -11.88
CA SER A 237 28.51 8.94 -12.85
C SER A 237 27.17 8.75 -12.14
N PRO A 238 26.04 9.27 -12.67
CA PRO A 238 24.72 9.01 -12.11
C PRO A 238 24.40 7.52 -12.10
N THR A 239 23.83 7.01 -11.00
CA THR A 239 23.42 5.61 -10.92
C THR A 239 22.24 5.33 -11.89
N PRO A 240 22.27 4.24 -12.68
CA PRO A 240 21.19 3.92 -13.61
C PRO A 240 19.84 3.77 -12.89
N ARG A 241 18.80 4.37 -13.47
CA ARG A 241 17.45 4.38 -12.90
C ARG A 241 16.74 3.06 -13.13
N SER A 242 15.97 2.61 -12.15
CA SER A 242 15.00 1.52 -12.32
C SER A 242 13.62 1.99 -11.88
N CYS A 243 12.55 1.52 -12.53
CA CYS A 243 11.18 1.72 -12.05
C CYS A 243 10.87 0.94 -10.75
N GLY A 244 11.88 0.37 -10.10
CA GLY A 244 11.79 -0.28 -8.81
C GLY A 244 11.61 0.69 -7.64
N ASP A 245 12.02 1.93 -7.81
CA ASP A 245 12.08 2.89 -6.72
C ASP A 245 10.87 3.84 -6.67
N ASP A 246 9.94 3.72 -7.63
CA ASP A 246 8.71 4.52 -7.72
C ASP A 246 8.02 4.69 -6.38
N HIS A 247 7.61 5.91 -6.06
CA HIS A 247 6.93 6.26 -4.84
C HIS A 247 5.44 5.98 -4.96
N VAL A 248 4.98 4.97 -4.22
CA VAL A 248 3.57 4.60 -4.12
C VAL A 248 3.02 5.20 -2.83
N ALA A 249 2.01 6.05 -2.94
CA ALA A 249 1.30 6.64 -1.81
C ALA A 249 -0.17 6.17 -1.80
N ALA A 250 -0.65 5.72 -0.65
CA ALA A 250 -2.01 5.24 -0.49
C ALA A 250 -2.60 5.65 0.86
N VAL A 251 -3.93 5.81 0.94
CA VAL A 251 -4.64 6.20 2.16
C VAL A 251 -5.54 5.09 2.67
N ASN A 252 -5.52 4.85 3.98
CA ASN A 252 -6.34 3.86 4.65
C ASN A 252 -7.81 4.31 4.69
N VAL A 253 -8.67 3.53 4.05
CA VAL A 253 -10.11 3.79 4.00
C VAL A 253 -10.89 3.08 5.11
N CYS A 254 -10.28 2.27 5.96
CA CYS A 254 -10.97 1.50 7.00
C CYS A 254 -10.97 2.17 8.38
N ARG A 255 -10.30 3.32 8.55
CA ARG A 255 -10.10 3.98 9.86
C ARG A 255 -10.64 5.41 9.92
N PRO A 256 -11.95 5.63 9.78
CA PRO A 256 -12.52 6.93 10.10
C PRO A 256 -12.36 7.23 11.58
N LEU A 257 -12.20 8.51 11.87
CA LEU A 257 -12.26 9.06 13.21
C LEU A 257 -13.73 9.21 13.63
N PRO A 258 -14.01 9.35 14.94
CA PRO A 258 -15.37 9.59 15.44
C PRO A 258 -15.96 10.90 14.93
N GLU A 259 -17.29 11.02 15.00
CA GLU A 259 -18.00 12.24 14.61
C GLU A 259 -17.68 13.43 15.51
N ASP A 260 -17.56 13.19 16.80
CA ASP A 260 -17.22 14.17 17.84
C ASP A 260 -15.71 14.37 17.98
N TRP A 261 -14.91 13.84 17.06
CA TRP A 261 -13.47 13.99 17.09
C TRP A 261 -13.06 15.45 16.87
N ASP A 262 -12.77 16.12 17.98
CA ASP A 262 -12.31 17.49 17.99
C ASP A 262 -10.79 17.57 18.16
N ASN A 263 -10.12 18.20 17.20
CA ASN A 263 -8.66 18.33 17.20
C ASN A 263 -8.27 19.77 16.81
N PRO A 264 -7.45 20.48 17.63
CA PRO A 264 -6.96 21.81 17.31
C PRO A 264 -6.33 21.92 15.91
N ARG A 265 -5.60 20.89 15.47
CA ARG A 265 -4.99 20.84 14.14
C ARG A 265 -6.04 20.74 13.03
N SER A 266 -7.12 20.00 13.26
CA SER A 266 -8.23 19.93 12.30
C SER A 266 -8.88 21.30 12.14
N ARG A 267 -9.21 21.96 13.25
CA ARG A 267 -9.78 23.32 13.23
C ARG A 267 -8.87 24.31 12.52
N ALA A 268 -7.56 24.27 12.79
CA ALA A 268 -6.58 25.14 12.14
C ALA A 268 -6.47 24.89 10.63
N ALA A 269 -6.46 23.62 10.20
CA ALA A 269 -6.42 23.25 8.79
C ALA A 269 -7.68 23.70 8.04
N VAL A 270 -8.86 23.49 8.63
CA VAL A 270 -10.14 23.94 8.06
C VAL A 270 -10.21 25.48 7.99
N ALA A 271 -9.83 26.18 9.06
CA ALA A 271 -9.80 27.64 9.06
C ALA A 271 -8.88 28.20 7.97
N THR A 272 -7.67 27.63 7.84
CA THR A 272 -6.71 28.01 6.80
C THR A 272 -7.25 27.74 5.39
N ALA A 273 -7.94 26.61 5.20
CA ALA A 273 -8.57 26.29 3.92
C ALA A 273 -9.69 27.29 3.57
N LEU A 274 -10.55 27.62 4.53
CA LEU A 274 -11.62 28.61 4.38
C LEU A 274 -11.07 30.02 4.13
N ASP A 275 -9.96 30.40 4.76
CA ASP A 275 -9.29 31.69 4.53
C ASP A 275 -8.71 31.77 3.12
N SER A 276 -8.09 30.68 2.64
CA SER A 276 -7.59 30.56 1.27
C SER A 276 -8.72 30.67 0.24
N ILE A 277 -9.86 30.01 0.49
CA ILE A 277 -11.05 30.08 -0.36
C ILE A 277 -11.62 31.49 -0.36
N SER A 278 -11.77 32.12 0.81
CA SER A 278 -12.28 33.49 0.93
C SER A 278 -11.42 34.48 0.14
N THR A 279 -10.10 34.34 0.23
CA THR A 279 -9.15 35.20 -0.49
C THR A 279 -9.23 35.02 -2.00
N LYS A 280 -9.38 33.78 -2.49
CA LYS A 280 -9.38 33.45 -3.93
C LYS A 280 -10.75 33.60 -4.60
N PHE A 281 -11.83 33.30 -3.89
CA PHE A 281 -13.18 33.16 -4.45
C PHE A 281 -14.24 34.05 -3.76
N GLY A 282 -13.89 34.75 -2.67
CA GLY A 282 -14.76 35.66 -1.93
C GLY A 282 -15.49 35.04 -0.74
N ALA A 283 -16.06 35.91 0.11
CA ALA A 283 -16.71 35.52 1.36
C ALA A 283 -17.94 34.62 1.18
N GLU A 284 -18.68 34.77 0.07
CA GLU A 284 -19.82 33.90 -0.25
C GLU A 284 -19.40 32.43 -0.37
N TRP A 285 -18.29 32.16 -1.07
CA TRP A 285 -17.78 30.79 -1.20
C TRP A 285 -17.20 30.24 0.09
N ARG A 286 -16.71 31.10 0.99
CA ARG A 286 -16.33 30.68 2.34
C ARG A 286 -17.53 30.10 3.08
N GLU A 287 -18.66 30.81 3.09
CA GLU A 287 -19.90 30.35 3.76
C GLU A 287 -20.46 29.06 3.15
N GLU A 288 -20.40 28.92 1.82
CA GLU A 288 -20.83 27.67 1.17
C GLU A 288 -19.90 26.49 1.47
N CYS A 289 -18.59 26.73 1.59
CA CYS A 289 -17.62 25.69 1.94
C CYS A 289 -17.67 25.31 3.43
N ASP A 290 -18.06 26.21 4.32
CA ASP A 290 -18.23 25.94 5.75
C ASP A 290 -19.37 24.95 6.03
N LYS A 291 -20.34 24.84 5.11
CA LYS A 291 -21.46 23.89 5.17
C LYS A 291 -21.08 22.46 4.73
N VAL A 292 -19.90 22.27 4.12
CA VAL A 292 -19.45 20.98 3.59
C VAL A 292 -19.15 20.02 4.73
N ARG A 293 -19.71 18.80 4.67
CA ARG A 293 -19.45 17.76 5.67
C ARG A 293 -18.04 17.19 5.50
N LEU A 294 -17.24 17.26 6.55
CA LEU A 294 -15.89 16.66 6.60
C LEU A 294 -15.90 15.38 7.44
N VAL A 295 -15.37 14.29 6.89
CA VAL A 295 -15.21 13.00 7.59
C VAL A 295 -13.73 12.66 7.67
N HIS A 296 -13.14 12.77 8.85
CA HIS A 296 -11.71 12.55 9.03
C HIS A 296 -11.37 11.07 9.14
N HIS A 297 -10.23 10.67 8.57
CA HIS A 297 -9.71 9.32 8.60
C HIS A 297 -8.23 9.33 8.99
N VAL A 298 -7.79 8.28 9.69
CA VAL A 298 -6.36 7.97 9.86
C VAL A 298 -5.88 7.32 8.56
N GLY A 299 -5.22 8.09 7.70
CA GLY A 299 -4.82 7.64 6.36
C GLY A 299 -3.54 6.81 6.34
N GLY A 300 -2.63 6.99 7.29
CA GLY A 300 -1.43 6.17 7.42
C GLY A 300 -0.40 6.76 8.37
N PRO A 301 0.76 6.08 8.53
CA PRO A 301 1.78 6.49 9.48
C PRO A 301 2.66 7.66 9.01
N CYS A 302 2.77 7.90 7.71
CA CYS A 302 3.55 9.03 7.16
C CYS A 302 2.72 10.31 7.24
N ASP A 303 3.35 11.44 7.59
CA ASP A 303 2.69 12.76 7.66
C ASP A 303 1.37 12.78 8.46
N ALA A 304 1.25 11.92 9.49
CA ALA A 304 0.03 11.69 10.27
C ALA A 304 -0.59 12.95 10.93
N ARG A 305 0.13 14.08 10.91
CA ARG A 305 -0.29 15.36 11.49
C ARG A 305 -0.89 16.33 10.47
N SER A 306 -0.97 15.94 9.19
CA SER A 306 -1.44 16.77 8.09
C SER A 306 -2.47 16.02 7.25
N ILE A 307 -3.42 16.75 6.66
CA ILE A 307 -4.35 16.19 5.67
C ILE A 307 -3.59 16.12 4.33
N VAL A 308 -3.28 14.90 3.88
CA VAL A 308 -2.46 14.68 2.67
C VAL A 308 -3.30 14.36 1.43
N ARG A 309 -4.55 13.92 1.63
CA ARG A 309 -5.47 13.59 0.54
C ARG A 309 -6.92 13.74 0.98
N CYS A 310 -7.78 14.09 0.03
CA CYS A 310 -9.21 14.29 0.23
C CYS A 310 -10.00 13.53 -0.84
N PHE A 311 -11.06 12.82 -0.46
CA PHE A 311 -11.99 12.22 -1.43
C PHE A 311 -13.29 13.01 -1.42
N VAL A 312 -13.68 13.55 -2.58
CA VAL A 312 -14.93 14.30 -2.73
C VAL A 312 -16.03 13.37 -3.21
N LEU A 313 -17.02 13.09 -2.39
CA LEU A 313 -18.12 12.18 -2.75
C LEU A 313 -19.07 12.87 -3.75
N GLY A 314 -19.72 12.06 -4.59
CA GLY A 314 -20.63 12.54 -5.64
C GLY A 314 -19.91 13.00 -6.91
N THR A 315 -18.61 12.71 -7.02
CA THR A 315 -17.79 13.04 -8.21
C THR A 315 -17.21 11.78 -8.85
N GLY A 316 -16.27 11.92 -9.79
CA GLY A 316 -15.56 10.77 -10.38
C GLY A 316 -16.40 9.79 -11.20
N GLY A 317 -17.59 10.20 -11.64
CA GLY A 317 -18.47 9.38 -12.47
C GLY A 317 -18.83 8.06 -11.79
N ALA A 318 -18.52 6.94 -12.42
CA ALA A 318 -18.96 5.63 -11.94
C ALA A 318 -18.25 5.16 -10.64
N ARG A 319 -17.14 5.81 -10.24
CA ARG A 319 -16.51 5.59 -8.93
C ARG A 319 -17.29 6.26 -7.78
N GLY A 320 -18.04 7.32 -8.06
CA GLY A 320 -18.76 8.08 -7.03
C GLY A 320 -17.86 8.96 -6.15
N TYR A 321 -16.56 9.03 -6.40
CA TYR A 321 -15.65 9.97 -5.75
C TYR A 321 -14.47 10.36 -6.67
N SER A 322 -13.90 11.53 -6.41
CA SER A 322 -12.64 12.00 -6.98
C SER A 322 -11.60 12.15 -5.88
N ILE A 323 -10.34 11.84 -6.22
CA ILE A 323 -9.18 12.04 -5.35
C ILE A 323 -8.67 13.46 -5.57
N VAL A 324 -8.50 14.23 -4.50
CA VAL A 324 -8.05 15.63 -4.51
C VAL A 324 -6.95 15.79 -3.47
N GLU A 325 -5.87 16.49 -3.80
CA GLU A 325 -4.72 16.65 -2.89
C GLU A 325 -4.95 17.73 -1.83
N SER A 326 -5.54 18.85 -2.28
CA SER A 326 -5.73 20.07 -1.49
C SER A 326 -7.11 20.07 -0.82
N LEU A 327 -7.14 20.23 0.51
CA LEU A 327 -8.37 20.42 1.27
C LEU A 327 -9.21 21.61 0.77
N PRO A 328 -8.65 22.81 0.53
CA PRO A 328 -9.41 23.93 -0.03
C PRO A 328 -10.11 23.58 -1.35
N ASP A 329 -9.42 22.89 -2.26
CA ASP A 329 -9.98 22.53 -3.56
C ASP A 329 -11.05 21.44 -3.44
N ALA A 330 -10.88 20.51 -2.50
CA ALA A 330 -11.86 19.47 -2.19
C ALA A 330 -13.15 20.07 -1.62
N MET A 331 -13.03 20.98 -0.64
CA MET A 331 -14.17 21.69 -0.06
C MET A 331 -14.91 22.52 -1.12
N LEU A 332 -14.16 23.25 -1.95
CA LEU A 332 -14.74 24.06 -3.01
C LEU A 332 -15.46 23.22 -4.06
N LEU A 333 -14.90 22.07 -4.45
CA LEU A 333 -15.54 21.14 -5.38
C LEU A 333 -16.85 20.59 -4.79
N ALA A 334 -16.84 20.18 -3.52
CA ALA A 334 -18.02 19.69 -2.82
C ALA A 334 -19.12 20.78 -2.70
N ALA A 335 -18.74 22.00 -2.34
CA ALA A 335 -19.65 23.14 -2.21
C ALA A 335 -20.29 23.53 -3.55
N ARG A 336 -19.51 23.54 -4.64
CA ARG A 336 -20.02 23.82 -5.99
C ARG A 336 -21.10 22.82 -6.43
N LEU A 337 -20.92 21.54 -6.10
CA LEU A 337 -21.89 20.50 -6.44
C LEU A 337 -23.18 20.68 -5.64
N ALA A 338 -23.05 20.94 -4.33
CA ALA A 338 -24.18 21.23 -3.45
C ALA A 338 -24.99 22.44 -3.92
N LYS A 339 -24.31 23.57 -4.18
CA LYS A 339 -24.95 24.81 -4.65
C LYS A 339 -25.66 24.62 -5.99
N LYS A 340 -25.00 23.95 -6.94
CA LYS A 340 -25.61 23.63 -8.24
C LYS A 340 -26.87 22.78 -8.08
N ALA A 341 -26.88 21.83 -7.14
CA ALA A 341 -28.05 21.01 -6.88
C ALA A 341 -29.20 21.81 -6.24
N SER A 342 -28.90 22.70 -5.30
CA SER A 342 -29.91 23.51 -4.60
C SER A 342 -30.55 24.58 -5.49
N GLU A 343 -29.80 25.16 -6.43
CA GLU A 343 -30.34 26.13 -7.40
C GLU A 343 -31.32 25.50 -8.39
N ASN A 344 -31.18 24.20 -8.68
CA ASN A 344 -31.91 23.54 -9.75
C ASN A 344 -33.17 22.79 -9.29
N ARG A 345 -33.33 22.44 -8.00
CA ARG A 345 -34.48 21.63 -7.50
C ARG A 345 -34.77 21.82 -6.00
N ASP A 346 -35.96 21.36 -5.60
CA ASP A 346 -36.35 21.19 -4.20
C ASP A 346 -35.61 20.00 -3.56
N LEU A 347 -34.74 20.31 -2.60
CA LEU A 347 -33.99 19.34 -1.81
C LEU A 347 -34.74 18.93 -0.53
N SER A 348 -36.07 19.05 -0.49
CA SER A 348 -36.91 18.74 0.68
C SER A 348 -36.80 17.30 1.20
N GLN A 349 -36.36 16.35 0.38
CA GLN A 349 -36.00 14.99 0.82
C GLN A 349 -34.60 14.90 1.46
N GLY A 350 -33.85 16.01 1.47
CA GLY A 350 -32.51 16.16 2.01
C GLY A 350 -31.39 15.41 1.25
N ILE A 351 -31.72 14.78 0.13
CA ILE A 351 -30.74 14.03 -0.70
C ILE A 351 -30.09 14.99 -1.71
N GLY A 352 -28.76 15.10 -1.66
CA GLY A 352 -27.96 15.91 -2.59
C GLY A 352 -26.71 15.17 -3.10
N PRO A 353 -25.90 15.79 -3.97
CA PRO A 353 -24.61 15.23 -4.41
C PRO A 353 -23.73 14.78 -3.25
N GLY A 354 -23.17 13.58 -3.36
CA GLY A 354 -22.37 12.94 -2.31
C GLY A 354 -23.18 12.16 -1.27
N ALA A 355 -24.51 12.30 -1.25
CA ALA A 355 -25.37 11.51 -0.37
C ALA A 355 -25.28 10.01 -0.71
N ARG A 356 -25.13 9.19 0.33
CA ARG A 356 -25.19 7.73 0.25
C ARG A 356 -26.64 7.29 0.31
N VAL A 357 -27.03 6.44 -0.63
CA VAL A 357 -28.42 6.01 -0.81
C VAL A 357 -28.48 4.52 -1.14
N ARG A 358 -29.55 3.84 -0.74
CA ARG A 358 -29.94 2.55 -1.29
C ARG A 358 -31.11 2.71 -2.24
N LEU A 359 -31.04 2.00 -3.36
CA LEU A 359 -32.13 1.97 -4.33
C LEU A 359 -33.27 1.10 -3.83
N GLN A 360 -34.51 1.55 -3.95
CA GLN A 360 -35.70 0.77 -3.64
C GLN A 360 -36.83 1.08 -4.65
N ASN A 361 -37.85 0.22 -4.68
CA ASN A 361 -39.06 0.39 -5.49
C ASN A 361 -38.81 0.51 -7.01
N LEU A 362 -37.71 -0.05 -7.52
CA LEU A 362 -37.46 -0.14 -8.97
C LEU A 362 -38.32 -1.24 -9.59
N ALA A 363 -39.23 -0.85 -10.48
CA ALA A 363 -40.17 -1.78 -11.13
C ALA A 363 -39.54 -2.59 -12.28
N THR A 364 -38.57 -2.02 -13.01
CA THR A 364 -37.95 -2.65 -14.19
C THR A 364 -36.59 -3.27 -13.92
N ALA A 365 -35.89 -2.79 -12.89
CA ALA A 365 -34.55 -3.25 -12.50
C ALA A 365 -34.60 -3.68 -11.03
N THR A 366 -35.45 -4.67 -10.75
CA THR A 366 -35.72 -5.14 -9.38
C THR A 366 -34.48 -5.70 -8.68
N GLU A 367 -33.53 -6.20 -9.46
CA GLU A 367 -32.23 -6.70 -9.01
C GLU A 367 -31.33 -5.63 -8.39
N LEU A 368 -31.61 -4.34 -8.65
CA LEU A 368 -30.86 -3.23 -8.07
C LEU A 368 -31.46 -2.74 -6.75
N ASN A 369 -32.62 -3.25 -6.33
CA ASN A 369 -33.20 -2.89 -5.04
C ASN A 369 -32.30 -3.39 -3.90
N GLY A 370 -31.98 -2.51 -2.95
CA GLY A 370 -31.06 -2.75 -1.85
C GLY A 370 -29.60 -2.39 -2.17
N VAL A 371 -29.24 -2.16 -3.43
CA VAL A 371 -27.86 -1.82 -3.82
C VAL A 371 -27.50 -0.42 -3.32
N LEU A 372 -26.34 -0.32 -2.66
CA LEU A 372 -25.76 0.95 -2.20
C LEU A 372 -25.31 1.77 -3.40
N GLY A 373 -25.45 3.09 -3.32
CA GLY A 373 -24.92 4.02 -4.30
C GLY A 373 -24.65 5.39 -3.70
N VAL A 374 -24.01 6.23 -4.51
CA VAL A 374 -23.75 7.63 -4.19
C VAL A 374 -24.31 8.53 -5.26
N VAL A 375 -25.05 9.54 -4.82
CA VAL A 375 -25.65 10.54 -5.69
C VAL A 375 -24.56 11.40 -6.31
N LEU A 376 -24.53 11.49 -7.63
CA LEU A 376 -23.51 12.26 -8.36
C LEU A 376 -23.98 13.69 -8.62
N ASP A 377 -24.93 13.81 -9.54
CA ASP A 377 -25.52 15.05 -9.99
C ASP A 377 -26.90 14.71 -10.57
N THR A 378 -27.69 15.72 -10.85
CA THR A 378 -28.99 15.59 -11.49
C THR A 378 -28.83 15.24 -12.97
N ALA A 379 -29.73 14.40 -13.49
CA ALA A 379 -29.90 14.17 -14.92
C ALA A 379 -30.88 15.19 -15.52
N ARG A 380 -31.11 15.15 -16.85
CA ARG A 380 -32.17 15.95 -17.47
C ARG A 380 -33.55 15.53 -16.92
N GLY A 381 -34.35 16.48 -16.46
CA GLY A 381 -35.65 16.23 -15.85
C GLY A 381 -35.54 15.86 -14.37
N ASP A 382 -36.57 15.19 -13.83
CA ASP A 382 -36.70 14.87 -12.40
C ASP A 382 -36.04 13.53 -12.01
N ARG A 383 -34.78 13.36 -12.39
CA ARG A 383 -34.05 12.12 -12.12
C ARG A 383 -32.64 12.41 -11.63
N TRP A 384 -32.16 11.56 -10.73
CA TRP A 384 -30.83 11.61 -10.15
C TRP A 384 -29.91 10.59 -10.81
N LYS A 385 -28.65 10.98 -11.05
CA LYS A 385 -27.60 10.02 -11.40
C LYS A 385 -26.99 9.47 -10.11
N VAL A 386 -26.94 8.15 -10.02
CA VAL A 386 -26.37 7.44 -8.87
C VAL A 386 -25.27 6.52 -9.37
N ALA A 387 -24.08 6.66 -8.82
CA ALA A 387 -23.00 5.69 -8.99
C ALA A 387 -23.25 4.52 -8.04
N LEU A 388 -23.40 3.31 -8.60
CA LEU A 388 -23.65 2.11 -7.83
C LEU A 388 -22.37 1.57 -7.20
N ALA A 389 -22.49 1.19 -5.93
CA ALA A 389 -21.52 0.42 -5.16
C ALA A 389 -21.96 -1.06 -5.15
N SER A 390 -22.01 -1.66 -6.34
CA SER A 390 -22.43 -3.06 -6.52
C SER A 390 -21.45 -4.04 -5.87
N GLU A 391 -21.97 -5.18 -5.41
CA GLU A 391 -21.17 -6.23 -4.76
C GLU A 391 -20.21 -6.93 -5.72
N ASP A 392 -20.60 -7.01 -7.00
CA ASP A 392 -19.78 -7.57 -8.09
C ASP A 392 -18.60 -6.68 -8.51
N GLY A 393 -18.43 -5.52 -7.86
CA GLY A 393 -17.39 -4.56 -8.21
C GLY A 393 -17.61 -3.87 -9.56
N THR A 394 -18.83 -3.86 -10.11
CA THR A 394 -19.07 -3.12 -11.35
C THR A 394 -19.44 -1.66 -11.07
N SER A 395 -18.59 -0.74 -11.55
CA SER A 395 -18.89 0.69 -11.55
C SER A 395 -19.96 0.99 -12.61
N ARG A 396 -21.19 1.25 -12.16
CA ARG A 396 -22.33 1.57 -13.04
C ARG A 396 -22.98 2.87 -12.58
N ILE A 397 -23.44 3.68 -13.52
CA ILE A 397 -24.26 4.86 -13.23
C ILE A 397 -25.69 4.54 -13.67
N VAL A 398 -26.64 4.71 -12.75
CA VAL A 398 -28.07 4.61 -13.06
C VAL A 398 -28.75 5.96 -12.91
N THR A 399 -29.86 6.11 -13.61
CA THR A 399 -30.70 7.32 -13.53
C THR A 399 -32.06 6.94 -12.99
N CYS A 400 -32.42 7.45 -11.82
CA CYS A 400 -33.59 7.01 -11.06
C CYS A 400 -34.36 8.20 -10.49
N ARG A 401 -35.60 7.98 -10.06
CA ARG A 401 -36.43 9.05 -9.49
C ARG A 401 -36.09 9.26 -8.01
N PRO A 402 -36.28 10.47 -7.45
CA PRO A 402 -36.02 10.74 -6.04
C PRO A 402 -36.70 9.74 -5.09
N GLU A 403 -37.95 9.36 -5.36
CA GLU A 403 -38.72 8.40 -4.53
C GLU A 403 -38.10 7.00 -4.42
N THR A 404 -37.16 6.65 -5.31
CA THR A 404 -36.44 5.38 -5.30
C THR A 404 -35.15 5.42 -4.49
N LEU A 405 -34.79 6.59 -3.94
CA LEU A 405 -33.58 6.82 -3.17
C LEU A 405 -33.91 6.84 -1.68
N ILE A 406 -33.44 5.84 -0.95
CA ILE A 406 -33.54 5.82 0.51
C ILE A 406 -32.17 6.20 1.09
N PRO A 407 -32.06 7.23 1.95
CA PRO A 407 -30.80 7.58 2.59
C PRO A 407 -30.19 6.37 3.32
N GLU A 408 -28.89 6.15 3.12
CA GLU A 408 -28.12 5.13 3.84
C GLU A 408 -27.77 5.67 5.23
N THR A 409 -28.23 4.98 6.28
CA THR A 409 -28.08 5.39 7.67
C THR A 409 -26.88 4.76 8.38
N SER A 410 -26.15 3.85 7.73
CA SER A 410 -24.88 3.36 8.30
C SER A 410 -23.89 4.51 8.44
N SER A 411 -23.21 4.61 9.59
CA SER A 411 -22.27 5.69 9.84
C SER A 411 -21.05 5.61 8.92
N LEU A 412 -20.56 6.79 8.49
CA LEU A 412 -19.23 6.92 7.89
C LEU A 412 -18.13 7.06 8.95
N TYR A 413 -18.50 7.28 10.20
CA TYR A 413 -17.58 7.48 11.32
C TYR A 413 -17.25 6.15 12.00
N GLY A 414 -16.10 6.13 12.66
CA GLY A 414 -15.70 5.02 13.51
C GLY A 414 -16.42 5.05 14.85
N HIS A 415 -16.35 3.95 15.59
CA HIS A 415 -16.69 3.99 17.00
C HIS A 415 -15.73 4.95 17.73
N PRO A 416 -16.21 5.70 18.75
CA PRO A 416 -15.34 6.52 19.59
C PRO A 416 -14.20 5.65 20.11
N PRO A 417 -12.93 6.04 19.96
CA PRO A 417 -11.84 5.32 20.59
C PRO A 417 -12.11 5.35 22.09
N THR A 418 -11.85 4.23 22.77
CA THR A 418 -11.71 4.24 24.23
C THR A 418 -10.75 5.37 24.61
N PRO A 419 -11.05 6.22 25.60
CA PRO A 419 -10.24 7.39 25.91
C PRO A 419 -8.77 6.97 26.10
N ILE A 420 -7.93 7.46 25.20
CA ILE A 420 -6.47 7.31 25.30
C ILE A 420 -6.03 8.43 26.25
N GLU A 421 -5.46 8.08 27.41
CA GLU A 421 -4.71 9.02 28.22
C GLU A 421 -3.54 9.52 27.36
N GLN A 422 -3.69 10.75 26.85
CA GLN A 422 -2.63 11.44 26.13
C GLN A 422 -1.52 11.77 27.13
N ASN A 423 -0.55 10.87 27.24
CA ASN A 423 0.70 11.17 27.93
C ASN A 423 1.51 12.08 27.00
N GLU A 424 1.24 13.38 27.08
CA GLU A 424 2.14 14.41 26.59
C GLU A 424 3.41 14.35 27.46
N SER A 425 4.40 13.57 27.04
CA SER A 425 5.74 13.67 27.60
C SER A 425 6.35 14.98 27.13
N SER A 426 6.27 15.98 28.00
CA SER A 426 6.99 17.24 27.95
C SER A 426 8.47 17.01 28.21
N ASP A 427 9.30 17.14 27.18
CA ASP A 427 10.69 17.58 27.33
C ASP A 427 10.72 19.05 26.88
N ASP A 428 10.69 19.96 27.85
CA ASP A 428 11.41 21.24 27.89
C ASP A 428 10.92 22.05 29.12
N ASP A 429 11.82 22.23 30.08
CA ASP A 429 11.65 22.91 31.37
C ASP A 429 12.06 24.40 31.22
N GLU A 430 11.23 25.33 31.71
CA GLU A 430 11.63 26.47 32.57
C GLU A 430 10.44 27.43 32.86
N SER A 431 10.04 27.43 34.14
CA SER A 431 9.28 28.41 34.94
C SER A 431 8.60 29.64 34.29
N MET A 432 7.31 29.84 34.57
CA MET A 432 6.82 31.05 35.28
C MET A 432 5.39 30.87 35.81
N ASP A 433 5.25 31.17 37.10
CA ASP A 433 4.04 31.16 37.91
C ASP A 433 3.04 32.24 37.43
N GLY A 434 1.76 31.90 37.34
CA GLY A 434 0.73 32.79 36.83
C GLY A 434 -0.65 32.14 36.82
N GLY A 435 -1.34 32.14 37.96
CA GLY A 435 -2.73 31.70 38.07
C GLY A 435 -3.64 32.51 37.14
N ILE A 436 -4.43 31.80 36.32
CA ILE A 436 -5.55 32.36 35.56
C ILE A 436 -6.80 31.61 36.00
N GLU A 437 -7.75 32.38 36.52
CA GLU A 437 -9.06 31.93 36.98
C GLU A 437 -9.85 31.21 35.88
N ALA A 438 -10.54 30.13 36.28
CA ALA A 438 -11.43 29.35 35.44
C ALA A 438 -12.57 30.24 34.88
N ALA A 439 -12.61 30.36 33.55
CA ALA A 439 -13.78 30.91 32.86
C ALA A 439 -14.98 29.94 33.00
N PRO A 440 -16.20 30.44 33.20
CA PRO A 440 -17.38 29.60 33.39
C PRO A 440 -17.71 28.82 32.12
N PRO A 441 -18.32 27.62 32.24
CA PRO A 441 -18.66 26.79 31.09
C PRO A 441 -19.67 27.54 30.21
N ALA A 442 -19.28 27.77 28.95
CA ALA A 442 -20.20 28.23 27.93
C ALA A 442 -21.32 27.19 27.79
N GLU A 443 -22.56 27.67 27.91
CA GLU A 443 -23.76 26.84 27.82
C GLU A 443 -23.74 26.03 26.52
N HIS A 444 -23.64 24.70 26.67
CA HIS A 444 -23.75 23.76 25.58
C HIS A 444 -25.14 23.88 24.95
N GLY A 445 -25.21 24.54 23.79
CA GLY A 445 -26.29 24.33 22.85
C GLY A 445 -26.41 22.83 22.57
N ALA A 446 -27.61 22.29 22.75
CA ALA A 446 -27.90 20.87 22.61
C ALA A 446 -27.33 20.30 21.29
N PRO A 447 -26.70 19.11 21.31
CA PRO A 447 -26.22 18.49 20.09
C PRO A 447 -27.44 18.20 19.21
N ILE A 448 -27.41 18.71 17.98
CA ILE A 448 -28.39 18.37 16.95
C ILE A 448 -28.10 16.91 16.57
N THR A 449 -28.79 16.01 17.25
CA THR A 449 -28.85 14.58 16.93
C THR A 449 -29.72 14.40 15.70
N SER A 450 -29.14 13.97 14.59
CA SER A 450 -29.71 12.94 13.69
C SER A 450 -28.87 12.86 12.42
N ASP A 451 -28.49 11.65 12.02
CA ASP A 451 -27.91 11.29 10.71
C ASP A 451 -28.88 11.54 9.52
N ALA A 452 -29.86 12.44 9.71
CA ALA A 452 -30.86 12.85 8.75
C ALA A 452 -30.48 14.22 8.15
N THR A 453 -29.73 14.17 7.03
CA THR A 453 -29.64 15.18 5.94
C THR A 453 -29.00 16.55 6.26
N PRO A 454 -28.62 17.44 5.29
CA PRO A 454 -29.00 17.48 3.85
C PRO A 454 -27.91 17.99 2.87
N ALA A 455 -28.16 17.91 1.55
CA ALA A 455 -27.80 18.91 0.52
C ALA A 455 -26.36 19.47 0.35
N THR A 456 -25.45 19.31 1.30
CA THR A 456 -24.14 19.93 1.39
C THR A 456 -23.11 18.84 1.11
N GLY A 457 -22.16 19.11 0.21
CA GLY A 457 -21.26 18.07 -0.29
C GLY A 457 -20.47 17.39 0.84
N THR A 458 -19.98 16.18 0.61
CA THR A 458 -19.20 15.41 1.60
C THR A 458 -17.76 15.21 1.12
N VAL A 459 -16.80 15.46 2.01
CA VAL A 459 -15.36 15.25 1.79
C VAL A 459 -14.81 14.31 2.85
N LEU A 460 -14.13 13.24 2.43
CA LEU A 460 -13.34 12.40 3.32
C LEU A 460 -11.92 12.97 3.39
N CYS A 461 -11.44 13.30 4.59
CA CYS A 461 -10.14 13.92 4.83
C CYS A 461 -9.17 12.90 5.45
N PHE A 462 -8.08 12.57 4.76
CA PHE A 462 -7.11 11.56 5.22
C PHE A 462 -5.89 12.23 5.86
N TRP A 463 -5.70 11.95 7.16
CA TRP A 463 -4.54 12.39 7.93
C TRP A 463 -3.39 11.40 7.74
N GLY A 464 -2.33 11.87 7.10
CA GLY A 464 -1.24 11.02 6.68
C GLY A 464 -1.59 10.00 5.60
N ASP A 465 -0.56 9.31 5.12
CA ASP A 465 -0.64 8.25 4.11
C ASP A 465 0.32 7.10 4.45
N ALA A 466 0.20 6.00 3.73
CA ALA A 466 1.20 4.96 3.69
C ALA A 466 2.01 5.09 2.39
N ARG A 467 3.33 5.01 2.53
CA ARG A 467 4.28 5.16 1.42
C ARG A 467 5.19 3.96 1.31
N TRP A 468 5.42 3.52 0.09
CA TRP A 468 6.36 2.45 -0.24
C TRP A 468 7.14 2.83 -1.49
N SER A 469 8.36 2.31 -1.65
CA SER A 469 8.87 2.11 -3.01
C SER A 469 8.11 0.97 -3.68
N ARG A 470 7.96 1.00 -5.00
CA ARG A 470 7.29 -0.09 -5.75
C ARG A 470 7.91 -1.44 -5.43
N THR A 471 9.23 -1.53 -5.33
CA THR A 471 9.94 -2.77 -4.98
C THR A 471 9.62 -3.23 -3.56
N GLN A 472 9.54 -2.31 -2.58
CA GLN A 472 9.15 -2.65 -1.22
C GLN A 472 7.73 -3.22 -1.20
N LEU A 473 6.78 -2.54 -1.86
CA LEU A 473 5.38 -2.98 -1.92
C LEU A 473 5.25 -4.36 -2.58
N LEU A 474 5.88 -4.56 -3.75
CA LEU A 474 5.86 -5.86 -4.43
C LEU A 474 6.49 -6.96 -3.58
N GLY A 475 7.51 -6.65 -2.78
CA GLY A 475 8.10 -7.61 -1.85
C GLY A 475 7.17 -8.01 -0.72
N GLU A 476 6.44 -7.07 -0.12
CA GLU A 476 5.41 -7.39 0.87
C GLU A 476 4.26 -8.22 0.28
N ILE A 477 3.87 -7.94 -0.96
CA ILE A 477 2.87 -8.75 -1.67
C ILE A 477 3.41 -10.15 -1.98
N ALA A 478 4.68 -10.28 -2.38
CA ALA A 478 5.34 -11.57 -2.63
C ALA A 478 5.43 -12.44 -1.37
N ARG A 479 5.54 -11.81 -0.19
CA ARG A 479 5.45 -12.50 1.12
C ARG A 479 4.06 -13.03 1.43
N GLY A 480 3.03 -12.49 0.76
CA GLY A 480 1.64 -12.87 0.94
C GLY A 480 0.88 -12.00 1.95
N HIS A 481 1.51 -10.93 2.46
CA HIS A 481 0.92 -10.03 3.45
C HIS A 481 -0.24 -9.20 2.89
N TRP A 482 -0.18 -8.88 1.59
CA TRP A 482 -1.15 -7.99 0.95
C TRP A 482 -1.76 -8.62 -0.29
N GLY A 483 -3.04 -8.35 -0.50
CA GLY A 483 -3.74 -8.58 -1.76
C GLY A 483 -4.04 -7.26 -2.46
N MET A 484 -4.29 -7.31 -3.77
CA MET A 484 -4.63 -6.13 -4.56
C MET A 484 -5.83 -6.38 -5.46
N CYS A 485 -6.61 -5.32 -5.74
CA CYS A 485 -7.60 -5.30 -6.80
C CYS A 485 -7.88 -3.87 -7.25
N ARG A 486 -8.76 -3.68 -8.24
CA ARG A 486 -9.24 -2.33 -8.60
C ARG A 486 -10.18 -1.82 -7.51
N ALA A 487 -10.05 -0.56 -7.12
CA ALA A 487 -10.98 0.08 -6.21
C ALA A 487 -12.27 0.48 -6.95
N TYR A 488 -13.40 0.18 -6.33
CA TYR A 488 -14.74 0.54 -6.78
C TYR A 488 -15.45 1.41 -5.74
N ALA A 489 -16.61 1.93 -6.13
CA ALA A 489 -17.43 2.81 -5.31
C ALA A 489 -17.71 2.21 -3.91
N ARG A 490 -17.99 0.90 -3.83
CA ARG A 490 -18.27 0.19 -2.56
C ARG A 490 -17.13 0.32 -1.55
N ASP A 491 -15.88 0.30 -2.01
CA ASP A 491 -14.69 0.23 -1.14
C ASP A 491 -14.46 1.53 -0.35
N VAL A 492 -15.11 2.62 -0.76
CA VAL A 492 -15.08 3.93 -0.09
C VAL A 492 -16.43 4.25 0.56
N HIS A 493 -17.53 3.91 -0.10
CA HIS A 493 -18.87 4.31 0.36
C HIS A 493 -19.52 3.33 1.32
N ALA A 494 -19.04 2.09 1.43
CA ALA A 494 -19.55 1.14 2.43
C ALA A 494 -19.22 1.63 3.85
N ALA A 495 -19.91 1.02 4.82
CA ALA A 495 -19.57 1.22 6.23
C ALA A 495 -18.10 0.79 6.47
N PRO A 496 -17.34 1.49 7.33
CA PRO A 496 -15.89 1.30 7.48
C PRO A 496 -15.47 -0.14 7.76
N ASP A 497 -16.22 -0.83 8.62
CA ASP A 497 -16.08 -2.23 9.00
C ASP A 497 -16.33 -3.21 7.83
N GLN A 498 -17.09 -2.79 6.83
CA GLN A 498 -17.40 -3.57 5.63
C GLN A 498 -16.42 -3.35 4.48
N ARG A 499 -15.61 -2.28 4.52
CA ARG A 499 -14.71 -1.92 3.41
C ARG A 499 -13.63 -2.97 3.17
N ARG A 500 -13.05 -3.54 4.23
CA ARG A 500 -12.02 -4.59 4.10
C ARG A 500 -12.62 -5.94 3.75
N SER A 501 -13.65 -6.39 4.47
CA SER A 501 -14.29 -7.70 4.22
C SER A 501 -14.93 -7.77 2.84
N GLY A 502 -15.50 -6.67 2.35
CA GLY A 502 -16.06 -6.55 1.00
C GLY A 502 -15.05 -6.72 -0.16
N LEU A 503 -13.75 -6.84 0.15
CA LEU A 503 -12.70 -7.09 -0.83
C LEU A 503 -12.32 -8.57 -0.95
N GLU A 504 -12.68 -9.43 0.01
CA GLU A 504 -12.13 -10.79 0.13
C GLU A 504 -12.20 -11.62 -1.15
N ASP A 505 -13.33 -11.57 -1.86
CA ASP A 505 -13.54 -12.31 -3.11
C ASP A 505 -12.86 -11.69 -4.34
N ARG A 506 -12.37 -10.45 -4.21
CA ARG A 506 -11.76 -9.67 -5.30
C ARG A 506 -10.25 -9.56 -5.20
N LEU A 507 -9.68 -9.81 -4.01
CA LEU A 507 -8.25 -9.65 -3.79
C LEU A 507 -7.46 -10.72 -4.54
N VAL A 508 -6.54 -10.25 -5.38
CA VAL A 508 -5.54 -11.08 -6.02
C VAL A 508 -4.28 -11.04 -5.16
N PHE A 509 -3.78 -12.22 -4.80
CA PHE A 509 -2.53 -12.37 -4.04
C PHE A 509 -1.45 -12.98 -4.91
N ALA A 510 -0.18 -12.71 -4.57
CA ALA A 510 0.95 -13.36 -5.22
C ALA A 510 0.86 -14.89 -5.13
N PRO A 511 1.34 -15.60 -6.17
CA PRO A 511 1.49 -17.05 -6.12
C PRO A 511 2.39 -17.45 -4.95
N VAL A 512 2.24 -18.69 -4.48
CA VAL A 512 3.13 -19.23 -3.45
C VAL A 512 4.51 -19.43 -4.06
N THR A 513 5.52 -18.77 -3.51
CA THR A 513 6.91 -18.82 -3.98
C THR A 513 7.86 -18.94 -2.79
N ALA A 514 9.17 -18.98 -3.04
CA ALA A 514 10.18 -18.97 -1.99
C ALA A 514 10.17 -17.69 -1.12
N MET A 515 9.50 -16.61 -1.58
CA MET A 515 9.30 -15.39 -0.80
C MET A 515 8.14 -15.51 0.20
N THR A 516 7.18 -16.40 -0.04
CA THR A 516 5.95 -16.45 0.76
C THR A 516 6.26 -16.90 2.18
N GLU A 517 5.75 -16.18 3.17
CA GLU A 517 6.01 -16.51 4.57
C GLU A 517 5.44 -17.89 4.94
N GLU A 518 6.14 -18.59 5.83
CA GLU A 518 5.84 -19.98 6.14
C GLU A 518 4.45 -20.14 6.79
N SER A 519 4.04 -19.19 7.63
CA SER A 519 2.70 -19.15 8.22
C SER A 519 1.61 -19.04 7.14
N ILE A 520 1.81 -18.15 6.16
CA ILE A 520 0.91 -17.99 5.00
C ILE A 520 0.86 -19.28 4.17
N VAL A 521 2.00 -19.94 3.95
CA VAL A 521 2.05 -21.24 3.24
C VAL A 521 1.28 -22.31 4.00
N ARG A 522 1.48 -22.41 5.32
CA ARG A 522 0.77 -23.37 6.19
C ARG A 522 -0.74 -23.12 6.16
N ALA A 523 -1.18 -21.86 6.31
CA ALA A 523 -2.59 -21.48 6.26
C ALA A 523 -3.24 -21.85 4.90
N ARG A 524 -2.59 -21.53 3.78
CA ARG A 524 -3.10 -21.89 2.44
C ARG A 524 -3.17 -23.39 2.22
N THR A 525 -2.21 -24.15 2.74
CA THR A 525 -2.16 -25.61 2.60
C THR A 525 -3.25 -26.28 3.44
N GLN A 526 -3.49 -25.80 4.67
CA GLN A 526 -4.54 -26.30 5.56
C GLN A 526 -5.96 -25.93 5.11
N MET A 527 -6.13 -24.79 4.43
CA MET A 527 -7.42 -24.35 3.89
C MET A 527 -7.79 -25.01 2.55
N ARG A 528 -6.84 -25.61 1.85
CA ARG A 528 -7.07 -26.25 0.53
C ARG A 528 -8.08 -27.40 0.58
N PRO A 529 -8.02 -28.36 1.53
CA PRO A 529 -9.01 -29.43 1.65
C PRO A 529 -10.40 -28.90 1.99
N LEU A 530 -10.49 -27.88 2.86
CA LEU A 530 -11.76 -27.26 3.25
C LEU A 530 -12.42 -26.52 2.08
N ARG A 531 -11.64 -25.79 1.27
CA ARG A 531 -12.15 -25.13 0.06
C ARG A 531 -12.57 -26.13 -1.01
N GLU A 532 -11.84 -27.24 -1.16
CA GLU A 532 -12.21 -28.31 -2.09
C GLU A 532 -13.48 -29.02 -1.66
N GLN A 533 -13.63 -29.30 -0.36
CA GLN A 533 -14.87 -29.84 0.22
C GLN A 533 -16.05 -28.86 0.07
N ALA A 534 -15.85 -27.57 0.32
CA ALA A 534 -16.88 -26.55 0.14
C ALA A 534 -17.29 -26.40 -1.34
N ARG A 535 -16.33 -26.45 -2.28
CA ARG A 535 -16.62 -26.40 -3.72
C ARG A 535 -17.40 -27.63 -4.18
N LEU A 536 -17.03 -28.82 -3.69
CA LEU A 536 -17.74 -30.07 -3.99
C LEU A 536 -19.15 -30.08 -3.37
N ALA A 537 -19.31 -29.49 -2.17
CA ALA A 537 -20.63 -29.31 -1.55
C ALA A 537 -21.52 -28.35 -2.36
N ALA A 538 -21.00 -27.20 -2.78
CA ALA A 538 -21.73 -26.25 -3.62
C ALA A 538 -22.14 -26.85 -4.97
N GLN A 539 -21.26 -27.64 -5.60
CA GLN A 539 -21.57 -28.36 -6.84
C GLN A 539 -22.59 -29.50 -6.63
N GLY A 540 -22.61 -30.11 -5.45
CA GLY A 540 -23.61 -31.12 -5.07
C GLY A 540 -24.99 -30.53 -4.80
N GLU A 541 -25.07 -29.32 -4.26
CA GLU A 541 -26.33 -28.60 -4.04
C GLU A 541 -26.94 -28.09 -5.36
N GLU A 542 -26.13 -27.62 -6.31
CA GLU A 542 -26.59 -27.28 -7.67
C GLU A 542 -27.07 -28.52 -8.45
N GLY A 543 -26.37 -29.65 -8.34
CA GLY A 543 -26.79 -30.91 -8.96
C GLY A 543 -28.08 -31.50 -8.35
N ALA A 544 -28.28 -31.35 -7.03
CA ALA A 544 -29.51 -31.77 -6.36
C ALA A 544 -30.72 -30.88 -6.70
N ALA A 545 -30.50 -29.59 -6.98
CA ALA A 545 -31.52 -28.67 -7.45
C ALA A 545 -31.93 -28.95 -8.92
N GLU A 546 -30.99 -29.36 -9.78
CA GLU A 546 -31.29 -29.75 -11.16
C GLU A 546 -32.02 -31.11 -11.26
N ASP A 547 -31.67 -32.10 -10.43
CA ASP A 547 -32.37 -33.40 -10.39
C ASP A 547 -33.80 -33.31 -9.82
N ALA A 548 -34.09 -32.30 -9.00
CA ALA A 548 -35.44 -32.01 -8.51
C ALA A 548 -36.33 -31.30 -9.55
N ALA A 549 -35.75 -30.72 -10.60
CA ALA A 549 -36.47 -29.93 -11.62
C ALA A 549 -36.82 -30.70 -12.90
N SER A 550 -36.55 -32.02 -12.96
CA SER A 550 -36.87 -32.85 -14.13
C SER A 550 -38.28 -33.47 -14.01
N PRO A 551 -39.25 -33.13 -14.89
CA PRO A 551 -40.62 -33.65 -14.78
C PRO A 551 -40.65 -35.12 -15.23
N ARG A 552 -40.85 -36.04 -14.28
CA ARG A 552 -41.07 -37.46 -14.57
C ARG A 552 -42.31 -37.61 -15.45
N ARG A 553 -42.10 -38.01 -16.71
CA ARG A 553 -43.16 -38.46 -17.62
C ARG A 553 -43.86 -39.68 -17.01
N ALA A 554 -45.17 -39.57 -16.85
CA ALA A 554 -46.05 -40.69 -16.57
C ALA A 554 -46.10 -41.62 -17.79
N SER A 555 -45.89 -42.91 -17.57
CA SER A 555 -46.43 -43.96 -18.43
C SER A 555 -46.65 -45.23 -17.60
N ASP A 556 -47.90 -45.70 -17.67
CA ASP A 556 -48.48 -46.88 -17.05
C ASP A 556 -47.63 -48.16 -17.14
N ALA A 557 -47.57 -48.91 -16.03
CA ALA A 557 -47.56 -50.36 -16.06
C ALA A 557 -48.04 -50.90 -14.70
N SER A 558 -49.14 -51.63 -14.77
CA SER A 558 -49.79 -52.46 -13.75
C SER A 558 -48.84 -53.47 -13.10
N ASN A 559 -48.90 -53.60 -11.76
CA ASN A 559 -48.82 -54.91 -11.10
C ASN A 559 -49.24 -54.86 -9.62
N GLU A 560 -50.02 -55.86 -9.21
CA GLU A 560 -50.53 -56.10 -7.85
C GLU A 560 -49.43 -56.24 -6.78
N PRO A 561 -49.75 -55.98 -5.49
CA PRO A 561 -48.84 -56.23 -4.39
C PRO A 561 -48.76 -57.73 -4.04
N PRO A 562 -47.56 -58.32 -3.83
CA PRO A 562 -47.44 -59.66 -3.25
C PRO A 562 -47.70 -59.64 -1.73
N PRO A 563 -48.22 -60.75 -1.15
CA PRO A 563 -48.66 -60.79 0.25
C PRO A 563 -47.49 -60.90 1.24
N PRO A 564 -47.70 -60.52 2.52
CA PRO A 564 -46.63 -60.53 3.52
C PRO A 564 -46.32 -61.96 4.01
N PRO A 565 -45.05 -62.38 4.08
CA PRO A 565 -44.67 -63.61 4.77
C PRO A 565 -44.61 -63.38 6.29
N SER A 566 -45.36 -64.20 7.02
CA SER A 566 -45.36 -64.30 8.50
C SER A 566 -44.20 -65.18 9.01
N PRO A 567 -43.86 -65.10 10.32
CA PRO A 567 -42.52 -65.37 10.83
C PRO A 567 -42.35 -66.84 11.21
N MET A 568 -41.16 -67.39 10.99
CA MET A 568 -40.76 -68.69 11.57
C MET A 568 -39.31 -68.58 12.04
N GLY A 569 -39.13 -68.72 13.36
CA GLY A 569 -37.85 -68.98 13.97
C GLY A 569 -37.61 -70.49 14.12
N SER A 570 -36.34 -70.84 13.92
CA SER A 570 -35.57 -71.99 14.47
C SER A 570 -35.79 -73.39 13.89
N PRO A 571 -34.71 -74.22 13.82
CA PRO A 571 -33.32 -73.93 13.44
C PRO A 571 -33.09 -74.02 11.92
#